data_AF-A0A2V7XGZ4-F1
#
_entry.id   AF-A0A2V7XGZ4-F1
#
_cell.length_a   1.000
_cell.length_b   1.000
_cell.length_c   1.000
_cell.angle_alpha   90.00
_cell.angle_beta   90.00
_cell.angle_gamma   90.00
#
_symmetry.space_group_name_H-M   'P 1'
#
loop_
_entity.id
_entity.type
_entity.pdbx_description
1 polymer ?
#
loop_
_entity_poly.entity_id
_entity_poly.type
_entity_poly.pdbx_seq_one_letter_code
_entity_poly.pdbx_strand_id
1 'polypeptide(L)' 'MAFPMKTCVVCGEEFELKPGKPGFANRCPECSEEDAANAGGNAGDGWKGDKGANAARREAMRNLLYRKDS' A
#
# COMPACT_ATOMS: atom_id res chain seq x y z
N MET A 1 4.34 23.12 20.77
CA MET A 1 5.21 21.94 20.65
C MET A 1 5.59 21.82 19.19
N ALA A 2 6.88 21.82 18.86
CA ALA A 2 7.33 21.67 17.47
C ALA A 2 7.06 20.23 17.02
N PHE A 3 6.51 20.06 15.82
CA PHE A 3 6.32 18.75 15.22
C PHE A 3 7.65 18.23 14.65
N PRO A 4 7.84 16.90 14.54
CA PRO A 4 9.03 16.35 13.88
C PRO A 4 9.02 16.76 12.40
N MET A 5 10.08 17.42 11.95
CA MET A 5 10.31 17.68 10.54
C MET A 5 10.85 16.41 9.85
N LYS A 6 10.32 16.14 8.65
CA LYS A 6 10.80 15.08 7.78
C LYS A 6 11.05 15.62 6.38
N THR A 7 11.97 14.99 5.67
CA THR A 7 12.24 15.30 4.26
C THR A 7 11.33 14.46 3.37
N CYS A 8 10.67 15.10 2.41
CA CYS A 8 9.86 14.41 1.41
C CYS A 8 10.76 13.59 0.47
N VAL A 9 10.41 12.33 0.23
CA VAL A 9 11.15 11.46 -0.71
C VAL A 9 10.95 11.84 -2.18
N VAL A 10 9.93 12.66 -2.50
CA VAL A 10 9.54 13.00 -3.88
C VAL A 10 10.18 14.32 -4.33
N CYS A 11 9.97 15.39 -3.56
CA CYS A 11 10.48 16.73 -3.89
C CYS A 11 11.73 17.14 -3.09
N GLY A 12 12.07 16.41 -2.01
CA GLY A 12 13.23 16.74 -1.16
C GLY A 12 12.98 17.88 -0.17
N GLU A 13 11.76 18.39 -0.05
CA GLU A 13 11.43 19.50 0.85
C GLU A 13 11.22 19.03 2.30
N GLU A 14 11.59 19.89 3.26
CA GLU A 14 11.35 19.67 4.69
C GLU A 14 9.92 20.06 5.07
N PHE A 15 9.17 19.14 5.67
CA PHE A 15 7.79 19.37 6.07
C PHE A 15 7.50 18.89 7.49
N GLU A 16 6.51 19.54 8.13
CA GLU A 16 6.07 19.18 9.49
C GLU A 16 5.09 18.00 9.46
N LEU A 17 5.49 16.88 10.07
CA LEU A 17 4.62 15.70 10.17
C LEU A 17 3.67 15.85 11.37
N LYS A 18 2.40 16.17 11.09
CA LYS A 18 1.35 16.22 12.12
C LYS A 18 0.93 14.80 12.56
N PRO A 19 0.90 14.49 13.87
CA PRO A 19 0.41 13.22 14.38
C PRO A 19 -1.09 13.08 14.10
N GLY A 20 -1.51 11.93 13.57
CA GLY A 20 -2.93 11.65 13.25
C GLY A 20 -3.22 11.35 11.77
N LYS A 21 -2.25 11.56 10.86
CA LYS A 21 -2.36 11.10 9.47
C LYS A 21 -1.26 10.09 9.13
N PRO A 22 -1.48 8.77 9.32
CA PRO A 22 -0.47 7.73 9.09
C PRO A 22 0.02 7.62 7.63
N GLY A 23 -0.69 8.23 6.68
CA GLY A 23 -0.33 8.19 5.24
C GLY A 23 0.85 9.08 4.83
N PHE A 24 1.24 10.08 5.62
CA PHE A 24 2.26 11.07 5.22
C PHE A 24 3.66 10.74 5.77
N ALA A 25 3.91 9.49 6.14
CA ALA A 25 5.14 9.12 6.86
C ALA A 25 6.44 9.48 6.11
N ASN A 26 6.40 9.59 4.78
CA ASN A 26 7.54 9.87 3.91
C ASN A 26 7.27 10.90 2.77
N ARG A 27 6.07 11.48 2.69
CA ARG A 27 5.66 12.38 1.60
C ARG A 27 5.05 13.66 2.17
N CYS A 28 5.39 14.79 1.57
CA CYS A 28 4.78 16.09 1.90
C CYS A 28 3.29 16.10 1.51
N PRO A 29 2.49 17.06 2.05
CA PRO A 29 1.09 17.22 1.69
C PRO A 29 0.85 17.31 0.19
N GLU A 30 1.60 18.16 -0.52
CA GLU A 30 1.42 18.39 -1.97
C GLU A 30 1.60 17.10 -2.78
N CYS A 31 2.75 16.42 -2.64
CA CYS A 31 3.00 15.17 -3.37
C CYS A 31 2.07 14.01 -2.97
N SER A 32 1.46 14.07 -1.78
CA SER A 32 0.49 13.04 -1.38
C SER A 32 -0.92 13.35 -1.88
N GLU A 33 -1.28 14.62 -2.01
CA GLU A 33 -2.54 15.05 -2.61
C GLU A 33 -2.56 14.76 -4.11
N GLU A 34 -1.44 14.96 -4.81
CA GLU A 34 -1.26 14.56 -6.21
C GLU A 34 -1.39 13.04 -6.39
N ASP A 35 -0.75 12.25 -5.52
CA ASP A 35 -0.87 10.78 -5.54
C ASP A 35 -2.30 10.33 -5.19
N ALA A 36 -2.98 10.96 -4.24
CA ALA A 36 -4.36 10.64 -3.88
C ALA A 36 -5.37 11.04 -4.98
N ALA A 37 -5.11 12.12 -5.72
CA ALA A 37 -5.92 12.53 -6.86
C ALA A 37 -5.72 11.61 -8.07
N ASN A 38 -4.52 11.03 -8.24
CA ASN A 38 -4.23 10.02 -9.27
C ASN A 38 -4.62 8.59 -8.85
N ALA A 39 -4.56 8.29 -7.55
CA ALA A 39 -5.03 7.06 -6.94
C ALA A 39 -6.55 7.15 -6.76
N GLY A 40 -7.28 7.19 -7.87
CA GLY A 40 -8.73 7.05 -7.89
C GLY A 40 -9.16 5.93 -6.94
N GLY A 41 -9.79 6.33 -5.83
CA GLY A 41 -10.43 5.51 -4.80
C GLY A 41 -10.03 4.04 -4.74
N ASN A 42 -8.85 3.72 -4.20
CA ASN A 42 -8.58 2.33 -3.79
C ASN A 42 -7.58 2.20 -2.63
N ALA A 43 -7.82 2.94 -1.54
CA ALA A 43 -7.28 2.57 -0.24
C ALA A 43 -8.19 1.51 0.41
N GLY A 44 -8.19 0.27 -0.10
CA GLY A 44 -8.91 -0.83 0.59
C GLY A 44 -9.22 -2.11 -0.19
N ASP A 45 -9.18 -2.13 -1.52
CA ASP A 45 -9.73 -3.23 -2.33
C ASP A 45 -8.79 -3.71 -3.46
N GLY A 46 -7.50 -3.35 -3.43
CA GLY A 46 -6.49 -3.89 -4.36
C GLY A 46 -6.23 -5.40 -4.21
N TRP A 47 -6.74 -6.03 -3.15
CA TRP A 47 -6.61 -7.47 -2.91
C TRP A 47 -7.77 -8.32 -3.40
N LYS A 48 -8.84 -7.71 -3.93
CA LYS A 48 -9.85 -8.43 -4.71
C LYS A 48 -9.40 -8.62 -6.15
N GLY A 49 -8.16 -9.08 -6.32
CA GLY A 49 -7.72 -9.69 -7.57
C GLY A 49 -8.57 -10.92 -7.82
N ASP A 50 -9.39 -10.82 -8.87
CA ASP A 50 -10.02 -11.88 -9.64
C ASP A 50 -10.24 -13.22 -8.89
N LYS A 51 -11.42 -13.38 -8.29
CA LYS A 51 -11.78 -14.59 -7.53
C LYS A 51 -11.65 -15.88 -8.37
N GLY A 52 -11.75 -15.79 -9.70
CA GLY A 52 -11.63 -16.92 -10.62
C GLY A 52 -10.19 -17.43 -10.74
N ALA A 53 -9.22 -16.54 -10.93
CA ALA A 53 -7.79 -16.91 -11.01
C ALA A 53 -7.24 -17.49 -9.70
N ASN A 54 -7.85 -17.15 -8.56
CA ASN A 54 -7.40 -17.61 -7.25
C ASN A 54 -7.78 -19.08 -6.96
N ALA A 55 -8.87 -19.59 -7.55
CA ALA A 55 -9.33 -20.96 -7.30
C ALA A 55 -8.37 -22.02 -7.87
N ALA A 56 -7.97 -21.88 -9.15
CA ALA A 56 -7.03 -22.80 -9.79
C ALA A 56 -5.65 -22.78 -9.11
N ARG A 57 -5.19 -21.58 -8.68
CA ARG A 57 -3.94 -21.43 -7.92
C ARG A 57 -3.99 -22.16 -6.57
N ARG A 58 -5.11 -22.05 -5.84
CA ARG A 58 -5.30 -22.73 -4.56
C ARG A 58 -5.34 -24.25 -4.71
N GLU A 59 -6.00 -24.77 -5.74
CA GLU A 59 -6.04 -26.21 -6.02
C GLU A 59 -4.65 -26.77 -6.36
N ALA A 60 -3.91 -26.09 -7.23
CA ALA A 60 -2.54 -26.47 -7.59
C ALA A 60 -1.62 -26.52 -6.37
N MET A 61 -1.70 -25.50 -5.50
CA MET A 61 -0.95 -25.47 -4.23
C MET A 61 -1.35 -26.60 -3.28
N ARG A 62 -2.65 -26.88 -3.16
CA ARG A 62 -3.16 -27.96 -2.31
C ARG A 62 -2.65 -29.31 -2.78
N ASN A 63 -2.65 -29.55 -4.10
CA ASN A 63 -2.13 -30.79 -4.67
C ASN A 63 -0.62 -30.93 -4.46
N LEU A 64 0.17 -29.86 -4.55
CA LEU A 64 1.62 -29.93 -4.24
C LEU A 64 1.91 -30.24 -2.76
N LEU A 65 1.17 -29.63 -1.82
CA LEU A 65 1.43 -29.84 -0.39
C LEU A 65 0.90 -31.17 0.15
N TYR A 66 -0.23 -31.65 -0.37
CA TYR A 66 -0.95 -32.79 0.19
C TYR A 66 -0.97 -34.01 -0.73
N ARG A 67 -0.29 -33.97 -1.88
CA ARG A 67 -0.01 -35.21 -2.59
C ARG A 67 1.01 -35.99 -1.79
N LYS A 68 0.58 -37.19 -1.42
CA LYS A 68 1.34 -38.20 -0.72
C LYS A 68 2.20 -38.95 -1.74
N ASP A 69 3.08 -38.20 -2.41
CA ASP A 69 4.19 -38.76 -3.19
C ASP A 69 5.40 -39.00 -2.25
N SER A 70 5.15 -39.55 -1.06
CA SER A 70 6.15 -40.12 -0.15
C SER A 70 5.84 -41.59 0.04
#